data_AF-A0A2N7U0P4-F1
#
_entry.id   AF-A0A2N7U0P4-F1
#
_cell.length_a   1.000
_cell.length_b   1.000
_cell.length_c   1.000
_cell.angle_alpha   90.00
_cell.angle_beta   90.00
_cell.angle_gamma   90.00
#
_symmetry.space_group_name_H-M   'P 1'
#
loop_
_entity.id
_entity.type
_entity.pdbx_description
1 polymer ?
#
loop_
_entity_poly.entity_id
_entity_poly.type
_entity_poly.pdbx_seq_one_letter_code
_entity_poly.pdbx_strand_id
1 'polypeptide(L)' 'MNETDKVGTTDSRRAARILDAAAKLYMTYGAKRTSMNDIATEAGMAKGTLYLSFKSKDELFHALIQS' A
#
# COMPACT_ATOMS: atom_id res chain seq x y z
N MET A 1 22.70 -17.57 13.06
CA MET A 1 21.41 -16.99 13.49
C MET A 1 21.65 -15.50 13.67
N ASN A 2 21.50 -14.70 12.60
CA ASN A 2 21.80 -13.26 12.68
C ASN A 2 20.52 -12.45 12.89
N GLU A 3 20.58 -11.55 13.86
CA GLU A 3 19.51 -10.66 14.32
C GLU A 3 19.24 -9.45 13.40
N THR A 4 19.65 -9.49 12.13
CA THR A 4 19.60 -8.34 11.21
C THR A 4 18.33 -8.23 10.34
N ASP A 5 17.37 -9.15 10.44
CA ASP A 5 16.26 -9.24 9.46
C ASP A 5 14.91 -8.63 9.85
N LYS A 6 14.74 -8.04 11.04
CA LYS A 6 13.37 -7.72 11.53
C LYS A 6 12.84 -6.32 11.24
N VAL A 7 13.69 -5.32 10.96
CA VAL A 7 13.24 -3.91 10.90
C VAL A 7 13.08 -3.36 9.46
N GLY A 8 13.80 -3.88 8.47
CA GLY A 8 13.70 -3.40 7.06
C GLY A 8 12.72 -4.17 6.15
N THR A 9 12.42 -5.42 6.48
CA THR A 9 11.74 -6.37 5.56
C THR A 9 10.22 -6.40 5.72
N THR A 10 9.73 -5.97 6.89
CA THR A 10 8.30 -5.98 7.21
C THR A 10 7.58 -4.80 6.57
N ASP A 11 8.23 -3.64 6.53
CA ASP A 11 7.67 -2.43 5.90
C ASP A 11 7.61 -2.58 4.38
N SER A 12 8.68 -3.09 3.77
CA SER A 12 8.71 -3.37 2.31
C SER A 12 7.64 -4.37 1.87
N ARG A 13 7.42 -5.46 2.61
CA ARG A 13 6.35 -6.43 2.28
C ARG A 13 4.95 -5.84 2.49
N ARG A 14 4.79 -4.96 3.47
CA ARG A 14 3.52 -4.25 3.69
C ARG A 14 3.25 -3.27 2.55
N ALA A 15 4.24 -2.45 2.20
CA ALA A 15 4.17 -1.51 1.09
C ALA A 15 3.84 -2.23 -0.22
N ALA A 16 4.50 -3.35 -0.54
CA ALA A 16 4.20 -4.15 -1.73
C ALA A 16 2.73 -4.58 -1.80
N ARG A 17 2.17 -5.14 -0.71
CA ARG A 17 0.74 -5.52 -0.68
C ARG A 17 -0.21 -4.34 -0.88
N ILE A 18 0.15 -3.17 -0.36
CA ILE A 18 -0.64 -1.95 -0.53
C ILE A 18 -0.60 -1.51 -1.99
N LEU A 19 0.58 -1.53 -2.61
CA LEU A 19 0.77 -1.14 -4.01
C LEU A 19 0.05 -2.11 -4.95
N ASP A 20 0.12 -3.43 -4.71
CA ASP A 20 -0.61 -4.44 -5.49
C ASP A 20 -2.13 -4.22 -5.44
N ALA A 21 -2.67 -4.00 -4.24
CA ALA A 21 -4.09 -3.71 -4.04
C ALA A 21 -4.52 -2.42 -4.75
N ALA A 22 -3.71 -1.37 -4.64
CA ALA A 22 -3.97 -0.10 -5.31
C ALA A 22 -3.92 -0.24 -6.83
N ALA A 23 -2.92 -0.93 -7.38
CA ALA A 23 -2.80 -1.19 -8.81
C ALA A 23 -4.06 -1.88 -9.35
N LYS A 24 -4.51 -2.95 -8.68
CA LYS A 24 -5.73 -3.67 -9.03
C LYS A 24 -6.96 -2.76 -9.05
N LEU A 25 -7.16 -1.97 -7.99
CA LEU A 25 -8.31 -1.07 -7.90
C LEU A 25 -8.25 0.08 -8.91
N TYR A 26 -7.07 0.65 -9.15
CA TYR A 26 -6.88 1.70 -10.14
C TYR A 26 -7.12 1.19 -11.56
N MET A 27 -6.68 -0.02 -11.89
CA MET A 27 -6.96 -0.65 -13.19
C MET A 27 -8.45 -0.99 -13.38
N THR A 28 -9.15 -1.33 -12.30
CA THR A 28 -10.56 -1.74 -12.37
C THR A 28 -11.53 -0.55 -12.36
N TYR A 29 -11.27 0.44 -11.51
CA TYR A 29 -12.23 1.52 -11.21
C TYR A 29 -11.69 2.93 -11.52
N GLY A 30 -10.39 3.06 -11.76
CA GLY A 30 -9.71 4.33 -11.96
C GLY A 30 -9.33 5.02 -10.63
N ALA A 31 -8.15 5.66 -10.62
CA ALA A 31 -7.60 6.30 -9.42
C ALA A 31 -8.51 7.34 -8.77
N LYS A 32 -9.36 8.04 -9.54
CA LYS A 32 -10.31 9.02 -8.98
C LYS A 32 -11.39 8.37 -8.11
N ARG A 33 -11.87 7.17 -8.47
CA ARG A 33 -12.97 6.47 -7.77
C ARG A 33 -12.50 5.60 -6.61
N THR A 34 -11.22 5.24 -6.59
CA THR A 34 -10.63 4.47 -5.49
C THR A 34 -10.31 5.37 -4.29
N SER A 35 -10.67 4.94 -3.09
CA SER A 35 -10.34 5.59 -1.82
C SER A 35 -9.26 4.82 -1.05
N MET A 36 -8.64 5.48 -0.07
CA MET A 36 -7.70 4.82 0.87
C MET A 36 -8.36 3.69 1.66
N ASN A 37 -9.68 3.75 1.88
CA ASN A 37 -10.41 2.70 2.59
C ASN A 37 -10.59 1.45 1.71
N ASP A 38 -10.85 1.64 0.42
CA ASP A 38 -10.99 0.54 -0.53
C ASP A 38 -9.65 -0.20 -0.68
N ILE A 39 -8.55 0.55 -0.76
CA ILE A 39 -7.20 -0.03 -0.85
C ILE A 39 -6.87 -0.81 0.43
N ALA A 40 -7.16 -0.27 1.61
CA ALA A 40 -6.93 -0.99 2.86
C ALA A 40 -7.72 -2.30 2.92
N THR A 41 -8.99 -2.27 2.48
CA THR A 41 -9.87 -3.44 2.42
C THR A 41 -9.33 -4.49 1.44
N GLU A 42 -8.97 -4.09 0.22
CA GLU A 42 -8.39 -4.98 -0.80
C GLU A 42 -7.05 -5.57 -0.36
N ALA A 43 -6.21 -4.79 0.32
CA ALA A 43 -4.94 -5.25 0.88
C ALA A 43 -5.10 -6.10 2.17
N GLY A 44 -6.33 -6.33 2.62
CA GLY A 44 -6.63 -7.13 3.81
C GLY A 44 -6.09 -6.53 5.11
N MET A 45 -6.09 -5.21 5.24
CA MET A 45 -5.52 -4.52 6.39
C MET A 45 -6.40 -3.39 6.94
N ALA A 46 -6.14 -3.00 8.19
CA ALA A 46 -6.80 -1.85 8.78
C ALA A 46 -6.34 -0.55 8.11
N LYS A 47 -7.27 0.40 7.94
CA LYS A 47 -6.99 1.73 7.38
C LYS A 47 -5.84 2.45 8.09
N GLY A 48 -5.76 2.35 9.42
CA GLY A 48 -4.65 2.91 10.20
C GLY A 48 -3.29 2.30 9.85
N THR A 49 -3.24 0.99 9.55
CA THR A 49 -2.02 0.30 9.11
C THR A 49 -1.55 0.79 7.75
N LEU A 50 -2.47 1.07 6.83
CA LEU A 50 -2.15 1.66 5.53
C LEU A 50 -1.53 3.06 5.70
N TYR A 51 -2.07 3.88 6.59
CA TYR A 51 -1.55 5.23 6.85
C TYR A 51 -0.16 5.27 7.51
N LEU A 52 0.29 4.17 8.12
CA LEU A 52 1.68 4.05 8.58
C LEU A 52 2.67 3.96 7.41
N SER A 53 2.23 3.43 6.27
CA SER A 53 3.07 3.27 5.06
C SER A 53 2.86 4.41 4.05
N PHE A 54 1.63 4.89 3.87
CA PHE A 54 1.30 5.98 2.93
C PHE A 54 0.33 6.97 3.54
N LYS A 55 0.70 8.24 3.65
CA LYS A 55 -0.10 9.28 4.30
C LYS A 55 -1.26 9.77 3.44
N SER A 56 -1.17 9.60 2.12
CA SER A 56 -2.21 10.04 1.18
C SER A 56 -2.36 9.11 -0.02
N LYS A 57 -3.50 9.26 -0.72
CA LYS A 57 -3.75 8.56 -1.99
C LYS A 57 -2.76 9.00 -3.07
N ASP A 58 -2.37 10.27 -3.06
CA ASP A 58 -1.42 10.83 -4.02
C ASP A 58 -0.02 10.27 -3.78
N GLU A 59 0.45 10.20 -2.54
CA GLU A 59 1.73 9.57 -2.19
C GLU A 59 1.78 8.11 -2.65
N LEU A 60 0.71 7.36 -2.40
CA LEU A 60 0.58 5.98 -2.85
C LEU A 60 0.61 5.89 -4.38
N PHE A 61 -0.13 6.75 -5.08
CA PHE A 61 -0.14 6.80 -6.53
C PHE A 61 1.25 7.12 -7.09
N HIS A 62 1.96 8.08 -6.50
CA HIS A 62 3.33 8.42 -6.87
C HIS A 62 4.30 7.25 -6.66
N ALA A 63 4.19 6.55 -5.54
CA ALA A 63 5.00 5.36 -5.28
C ALA A 63 4.72 4.25 -6.30
N LEU A 64 3.45 4.05 -6.68
CA LEU A 64 3.06 3.04 -7.66
C LEU A 64 3.58 3.31 -9.08
N ILE A 65 3.65 4.58 -9.51
CA ILE A 65 4.20 4.92 -10.83
C ILE A 65 5.73 4.94 -10.87
N GLN A 66 6.38 4.93 -9.70
CA GLN A 66 7.84 4.90 -9.54
C GLN A 66 8.39 3.49 -9.26
N SER A 67 7.52 2.51 -8.98
CA SER A 67 7.86 1.12 -8.63
C SER A 67 8.08 0.23 -9.84
#